data_AF-A0A1Y3N146-F1
#
_entry.id   AF-A0A1Y3N146-F1
#
_cell.length_a   1.000
_cell.length_b   1.000
_cell.length_c   1.000
_cell.angle_alpha   90.00
_cell.angle_beta   90.00
_cell.angle_gamma   90.00
#
_symmetry.space_group_name_H-M   'P 1'
#
loop_
_entity.id
_entity.type
_entity.pdbx_description
1 polymer ?
#
loop_
_entity_poly.entity_id
_entity_poly.type
_entity_poly.pdbx_seq_one_letter_code
_entity_poly.pdbx_strand_id
1 'polypeptide(L)' 'GITPLISVCVNDDFDVIKMLVDQGADVNKESLYGFTPLINACKNNNFDIVEYLVENGAD' A
#
# COMPACT_ATOMS: atom_id res chain seq x y z
N GLY A 1 -6.58 -1.09 -12.23
CA GLY A 1 -6.83 0.36 -12.05
C GLY A 1 -6.09 0.82 -10.81
N ILE A 2 -5.86 2.13 -10.63
CA ILE A 2 -5.30 2.62 -9.37
C ILE A 2 -6.34 2.38 -8.26
N THR A 3 -5.95 1.67 -7.19
CA THR A 3 -6.79 1.45 -6.01
C THR A 3 -6.57 2.57 -4.99
N PRO A 4 -7.51 2.78 -4.06
CA PRO A 4 -7.29 3.68 -2.93
C PRO A 4 -6.00 3.35 -2.18
N LEU A 5 -5.73 2.06 -1.94
CA LEU A 5 -4.52 1.60 -1.24
C LEU A 5 -3.23 1.99 -1.99
N ILE A 6 -3.19 1.83 -3.31
CA ILE A 6 -2.04 2.28 -4.13
C ILE A 6 -1.86 3.80 -4.03
N SER A 7 -2.95 4.58 -4.08
CA SER A 7 -2.90 6.05 -4.03
C SER A 7 -2.39 6.62 -2.71
N VAL A 8 -2.61 5.92 -1.59
CA VAL A 8 -2.16 6.41 -0.27
C VAL A 8 -0.74 6.00 0.08
N CYS A 9 -0.19 4.95 -0.55
CA CYS A 9 1.19 4.51 -0.33
C CYS A 9 2.26 5.48 -0.87
N VAL A 10 1.87 6.51 -1.61
CA VAL A 10 2.75 7.62 -2.03
C VAL A 10 2.67 8.84 -1.10
N ASN A 11 1.85 8.76 -0.05
CA ASN A 11 1.70 9.78 0.98
C ASN A 11 2.14 9.21 2.34
N ASP A 12 2.29 10.07 3.34
CA ASP A 12 2.62 9.66 4.73
C ASP A 12 1.37 9.38 5.59
N ASP A 13 0.24 9.05 4.96
CA ASP A 13 -1.05 8.86 5.64
C ASP A 13 -1.24 7.40 6.11
N PHE A 14 -0.48 7.02 7.14
CA PHE A 14 -0.45 5.67 7.66
C PHE A 14 -1.79 5.20 8.25
N ASP A 15 -2.57 6.10 8.84
CA ASP A 15 -3.87 5.77 9.44
C ASP A 15 -4.89 5.35 8.38
N VAL A 16 -4.89 6.02 7.22
CA VAL A 16 -5.75 5.64 6.10
C VAL A 16 -5.33 4.30 5.50
N ILE A 17 -4.04 4.01 5.43
CA ILE A 17 -3.53 2.70 4.97
C ILE A 17 -4.04 1.58 5.87
N LYS A 18 -3.91 1.74 7.20
CA LYS A 18 -4.43 0.77 8.17
C LYS A 18 -5.92 0.53 7.99
N MET A 19 -6.70 1.60 7.95
CA MET A 19 -8.15 1.52 7.76
C MET A 19 -8.52 0.75 6.48
N LEU A 20 -7.84 1.00 5.35
CA LEU A 20 -8.13 0.32 4.10
C LEU A 20 -7.81 -1.18 4.17
N VAL A 21 -6.67 -1.55 4.76
CA VAL A 21 -6.27 -2.96 4.94
C VAL A 21 -7.24 -3.67 5.88
N ASP A 22 -7.64 -3.03 6.99
CA ASP A 22 -8.62 -3.57 7.94
C ASP A 22 -10.01 -3.79 7.32
N GLN A 23 -10.38 -2.99 6.31
CA GLN A 23 -11.62 -3.15 5.54
C GLN A 23 -11.49 -4.17 4.39
N GLY A 24 -10.36 -4.89 4.30
CA GLY A 24 -10.15 -5.95 3.32
C GLY A 24 -9.66 -5.46 1.96
N ALA A 25 -8.97 -4.31 1.90
CA ALA A 25 -8.27 -3.91 0.68
C ALA A 25 -7.23 -4.96 0.29
N ASP A 26 -7.17 -5.30 -1.00
CA ASP A 26 -6.19 -6.23 -1.55
C ASP A 26 -4.80 -5.57 -1.61
N VAL A 27 -3.92 -5.98 -0.69
CA VAL A 27 -2.55 -5.48 -0.53
C VAL A 27 -1.63 -5.81 -1.71
N ASN A 28 -2.02 -6.79 -2.53
CA ASN A 28 -1.26 -7.22 -3.72
C ASN A 28 -1.89 -6.74 -5.02
N LYS A 29 -2.94 -5.89 -4.94
CA LYS A 29 -3.63 -5.43 -6.15
C LYS A 29 -2.70 -4.59 -7.02
N GLU A 30 -2.50 -5.05 -8.23
CA GLU A 30 -1.69 -4.36 -9.23
C GLU A 30 -2.50 -3.26 -9.96
N SER A 31 -1.87 -2.11 -10.16
CA SER A 31 -2.38 -1.05 -11.04
C SER A 31 -2.25 -1.44 -12.53
N LEU A 32 -2.76 -0.60 -13.44
CA LEU A 32 -2.62 -0.84 -14.88
C LEU A 32 -1.16 -0.77 -15.38
N TYR A 33 -0.26 -0.25 -14.55
CA TYR A 33 1.17 -0.04 -14.88
C TYR A 33 2.10 -1.00 -14.14
N GLY A 34 1.55 -1.98 -13.45
CA GLY A 34 2.34 -2.95 -12.70
C GLY A 34 2.75 -2.53 -11.30
N PHE A 35 2.16 -1.45 -10.77
CA PHE A 35 2.47 -0.99 -9.41
C PHE A 35 1.55 -1.61 -8.37
N THR A 36 2.14 -2.23 -7.34
CA THR A 36 1.49 -2.66 -6.10
C THR A 36 1.58 -1.56 -5.04
N PRO A 37 0.78 -1.65 -3.95
CA PRO A 37 0.97 -0.85 -2.74
C PRO A 37 2.42 -0.87 -2.24
N LEU A 38 3.03 -2.06 -2.14
CA LEU A 38 4.40 -2.24 -1.66
C LEU A 38 5.43 -1.50 -2.52
N ILE A 39 5.31 -1.58 -3.86
CA ILE A 39 6.22 -0.85 -4.76
C ILE A 39 6.13 0.67 -4.54
N ASN A 40 4.94 1.21 -4.28
CA ASN A 40 4.78 2.65 -4.02
C ASN A 40 5.35 3.06 -2.66
N ALA A 41 5.10 2.27 -1.61
CA ALA A 41 5.65 2.50 -0.29
C ALA A 41 7.19 2.52 -0.30
N CYS A 42 7.81 1.56 -1.01
CA CYS A 42 9.26 1.51 -1.21
C CYS A 42 9.79 2.76 -1.95
N LYS A 43 9.07 3.26 -2.96
CA LYS A 43 9.45 4.49 -3.68
C LYS A 43 9.36 5.74 -2.81
N ASN A 44 8.44 5.77 -1.86
CA ASN A 44 8.25 6.90 -0.95
C ASN A 44 9.21 6.87 0.26
N ASN A 45 10.05 5.82 0.39
CA ASN A 45 10.97 5.61 1.52
C ASN A 45 10.29 5.62 2.90
N ASN A 46 9.01 5.25 2.97
CA ASN A 46 8.26 5.22 4.22
C ASN A 46 8.31 3.80 4.81
N PHE A 47 9.26 3.58 5.73
CA PHE A 47 9.54 2.27 6.32
C PHE A 47 8.35 1.70 7.10
N ASP A 48 7.59 2.54 7.81
CA ASP A 48 6.45 2.10 8.62
C ASP A 48 5.34 1.51 7.72
N ILE A 49 5.11 2.11 6.56
CA ILE A 49 4.16 1.60 5.57
C ILE A 49 4.66 0.28 4.97
N VAL A 50 5.95 0.20 4.63
CA VAL A 50 6.56 -1.02 4.06
C VAL A 50 6.45 -2.18 5.04
N GLU A 51 6.82 -1.98 6.30
CA GLU A 51 6.73 -2.99 7.35
C GLU A 51 5.28 -3.47 7.52
N TYR A 52 4.34 -2.54 7.66
CA TYR A 52 2.93 -2.87 7.82
C TYR A 52 2.34 -3.67 6.64
N LEU A 53 2.66 -3.28 5.40
CA LEU A 53 2.18 -4.00 4.21
C LEU A 53 2.76 -5.42 4.15
N VAL A 54 4.04 -5.60 4.46
CA VAL A 54 4.69 -6.92 4.49
C VAL A 54 4.10 -7.81 5.59
N GLU A 55 3.84 -7.26 6.78
CA GLU A 55 3.16 -7.98 7.87
C GLU A 55 1.74 -8.44 7.48
N ASN A 56 1.08 -7.69 6.58
CA ASN A 56 -0.23 -8.04 6.02
C ASN A 56 -0.16 -8.87 4.74
N GLY A 57 1.02 -9.39 4.37
CA GLY A 57 1.19 -10.34 3.27
C GLY A 57 1.38 -9.71 1.88
N ALA A 58 1.87 -8.48 1.82
CA ALA A 58 2.29 -7.88 0.56
C ALA A 58 3.59 -8.51 0.02
N ASP A 59 3.67 -8.76 -1.29
CA ASP A 59 4.85 -9.32 -1.99
C ASP A 59 5.43 -8.45 -3.13
#